data_AF-T0Y165-F1
#
_entry.id   AF-T0Y165-F1
#
_cell.length_a   1.000
_cell.length_b   1.000
_cell.length_c   1.000
_cell.angle_alpha   90.00
_cell.angle_beta   90.00
_cell.angle_gamma   90.00
#
_symmetry.space_group_name_H-M   'P 1'
#
loop_
_entity.id
_entity.type
_entity.pdbx_description
1 polymer ?
#
loop_
_entity_poly.entity_id
_entity_poly.type
_entity_poly.pdbx_seq_one_letter_code
_entity_poly.pdbx_strand_id
1 'polypeptide(L)'
;VAQSTDPFSVPLPFDPVRALLSWYDANRRELPWRQGRDPYRIWVSEIMLQQTTVTTVLRYYDRFLGHFPDVGALASADIAQVLKLWEGLGYYQRARNLHHSANLVSASGAFPDTVEGWMALPGIGRSTAGAIFSISRDRWAPILDANVRRVVERFFSVEEGGSGKRTPPLGALRLVRPGKSPARRHKP
;
A
#
# COMPACT_ATOMS: atom_id res chain seq x y z
N VAL A 1 0.65 34.75 23.08
CA VAL A 1 -0.06 33.63 22.42
C VAL A 1 0.76 33.22 21.20
N ALA A 2 1.51 32.12 21.28
CA ALA A 2 2.30 31.65 20.15
C ALA A 2 1.32 31.17 19.06
N GLN A 3 1.34 31.81 17.90
CA GLN A 3 0.59 31.34 16.73
C GLN A 3 1.14 29.96 16.39
N SER A 4 0.29 28.94 16.52
CA SER A 4 0.57 27.60 15.99
C SER A 4 0.64 27.70 14.47
N THR A 5 1.82 27.94 13.92
CA THR A 5 2.07 27.79 12.50
C THR A 5 2.00 26.30 12.19
N ASP A 6 0.88 25.87 11.63
CA ASP A 6 0.76 24.54 11.04
C ASP A 6 1.85 24.40 9.96
N PRO A 7 2.84 23.50 10.14
CA PRO A 7 3.95 23.35 9.19
C PRO A 7 3.48 22.90 7.80
N PHE A 8 2.24 22.43 7.67
CA PHE A 8 1.62 22.05 6.40
C PHE A 8 0.91 23.22 5.71
N SER A 9 0.86 24.41 6.33
CA SER A 9 0.21 25.60 5.77
C SER A 9 1.16 26.49 4.96
N VAL A 10 2.34 26.00 4.56
CA VAL A 10 3.24 26.74 3.66
C VAL A 10 2.58 26.84 2.27
N PRO A 11 2.25 28.05 1.79
CA PRO A 11 1.66 28.21 0.46
C PRO A 11 2.69 27.83 -0.60
N LEU A 12 2.40 26.78 -1.36
CA LEU A 12 3.23 26.34 -2.47
C LEU A 12 2.87 27.14 -3.74
N PRO A 13 3.83 27.41 -4.64
CA PRO A 13 3.55 28.11 -5.90
C PRO A 13 2.77 27.24 -6.92
N PHE A 14 2.39 26.01 -6.56
CA PHE A 14 1.63 25.07 -7.37
C PHE A 14 0.75 24.16 -6.51
N ASP A 15 -0.22 23.48 -7.13
CA ASP A 15 -1.02 22.41 -6.51
C ASP A 15 -0.23 21.10 -6.52
N PRO A 16 0.33 20.65 -5.37
CA PRO A 16 1.23 19.49 -5.34
C PRO A 16 0.51 18.18 -5.68
N VAL A 17 -0.79 18.08 -5.37
CA VAL A 17 -1.55 16.86 -5.61
C VAL A 17 -1.85 16.73 -7.09
N ARG A 18 -2.27 17.81 -7.74
CA ARG A 18 -2.46 17.80 -9.20
C ARG A 18 -1.16 17.51 -9.95
N ALA A 19 -0.05 18.12 -9.52
CA ALA A 19 1.26 17.87 -10.13
C ALA A 19 1.68 16.39 -10.00
N LEU A 20 1.55 15.81 -8.80
CA LEU A 20 1.89 14.42 -8.53
C LEU A 20 1.02 13.45 -9.35
N LEU A 21 -0.29 13.69 -9.42
CA LEU A 21 -1.20 12.85 -10.20
C LEU A 21 -0.93 12.93 -11.70
N SER A 22 -0.67 14.14 -12.22
CA SER A 22 -0.32 14.33 -13.63
C SER A 22 0.98 13.62 -13.99
N TRP A 23 1.99 13.71 -13.12
CA TRP A 23 3.23 12.97 -13.30
C TRP A 23 3.01 11.46 -13.23
N TYR A 24 2.20 10.98 -12.28
CA TYR A 24 1.88 9.56 -12.13
C TYR A 24 1.18 9.00 -13.38
N ASP A 25 0.20 9.72 -13.92
CA ASP A 25 -0.51 9.30 -15.13
C ASP A 25 0.43 9.14 -16.34
N ALA A 26 1.44 10.01 -16.46
CA ALA A 26 2.41 9.96 -17.55
C ALA A 26 3.58 8.98 -17.32
N ASN A 27 3.96 8.69 -16.07
CA ASN A 27 5.21 7.99 -15.73
C ASN A 27 5.03 6.69 -14.94
N ARG A 28 3.80 6.33 -14.56
CA ARG A 28 3.56 5.10 -13.80
C ARG A 28 4.07 3.88 -14.57
N ARG A 29 4.82 3.04 -13.87
CA ARG A 29 5.19 1.71 -14.36
C ARG A 29 3.96 0.82 -14.44
N GLU A 30 3.88 0.05 -15.51
CA GLU A 30 2.96 -1.08 -15.62
C GLU A 30 3.44 -2.20 -14.71
N LEU A 31 2.60 -2.60 -13.75
CA LEU A 31 2.90 -3.65 -12.79
C LEU A 31 1.69 -4.59 -12.70
N PRO A 32 1.88 -5.92 -12.61
CA PRO A 32 0.77 -6.89 -12.63
C PRO A 32 -0.29 -6.65 -11.54
N TRP A 33 0.13 -6.21 -10.36
CA TRP A 33 -0.75 -5.90 -9.23
C TRP A 33 -1.47 -4.55 -9.33
N ARG A 34 -1.14 -3.72 -10.34
CA ARG A 34 -1.88 -2.49 -10.66
C ARG A 34 -2.99 -2.71 -11.69
N GLN A 35 -3.12 -3.93 -12.22
CA GLN A 35 -4.17 -4.28 -13.16
C GLN A 35 -5.43 -4.67 -12.37
N GLY A 36 -6.36 -3.72 -12.26
CA GLY A 36 -7.61 -3.90 -11.52
C GLY A 36 -7.54 -3.49 -10.05
N ARG A 37 -8.56 -3.91 -9.30
CA ARG A 37 -8.78 -3.53 -7.89
C ARG A 37 -9.04 -4.73 -6.98
N ASP A 38 -8.62 -5.92 -7.42
CA ASP A 38 -8.82 -7.16 -6.66
C ASP A 38 -8.04 -7.09 -5.33
N PRO A 39 -8.74 -7.11 -4.17
CA PRO A 39 -8.10 -7.03 -2.86
C PRO A 39 -7.11 -8.17 -2.61
N TYR A 40 -7.35 -9.37 -3.14
CA TYR A 40 -6.44 -10.51 -2.98
C TYR A 40 -5.09 -10.22 -3.66
N ARG A 41 -5.14 -9.85 -4.93
CA ARG A 41 -3.97 -9.56 -5.76
C ARG A 41 -3.16 -8.39 -5.22
N ILE A 42 -3.83 -7.32 -4.79
CA ILE A 42 -3.20 -6.16 -4.16
C ILE A 42 -2.53 -6.59 -2.86
N TRP A 43 -3.25 -7.27 -1.98
CA TRP A 43 -2.72 -7.71 -0.70
C TRP A 43 -1.48 -8.60 -0.82
N VAL A 44 -1.51 -9.62 -1.69
CA VAL A 44 -0.34 -10.47 -1.95
C VAL A 44 0.86 -9.63 -2.39
N SER A 45 0.66 -8.67 -3.30
CA SER A 45 1.74 -7.81 -3.78
C SER A 45 2.31 -6.92 -2.67
N GLU A 46 1.45 -6.35 -1.82
CA GLU A 46 1.85 -5.50 -0.70
C GLU A 46 2.69 -6.27 0.31
N ILE A 47 2.33 -7.52 0.62
CA ILE A 47 3.14 -8.38 1.50
C ILE A 47 4.48 -8.74 0.83
N MET A 48 4.48 -9.08 -0.46
CA MET A 48 5.72 -9.40 -1.18
C MET A 48 6.68 -8.20 -1.27
N LEU A 49 6.16 -6.97 -1.41
CA LEU A 49 6.96 -5.75 -1.54
C LEU A 49 7.56 -5.24 -0.22
N GLN A 50 7.16 -5.80 0.92
CA GLN A 50 7.80 -5.48 2.20
C GLN A 50 9.28 -5.85 2.17
N GLN A 51 10.15 -4.85 2.30
CA GLN A 51 11.61 -5.00 2.30
C GLN A 51 12.16 -5.78 1.09
N THR A 52 11.44 -5.76 -0.04
CA THR A 52 11.80 -6.48 -1.27
C THR A 52 11.64 -5.55 -2.47
N THR A 53 12.55 -5.63 -3.45
CA THR A 53 12.48 -4.79 -4.65
C THR A 53 11.37 -5.24 -5.60
N VAL A 54 10.79 -4.28 -6.33
CA VAL A 54 9.80 -4.56 -7.40
C VAL A 54 10.32 -5.59 -8.40
N THR A 55 11.58 -5.46 -8.84
CA THR A 55 12.22 -6.38 -9.78
C THR A 55 12.28 -7.82 -9.25
N THR A 56 12.50 -7.99 -7.94
CA THR A 56 12.45 -9.31 -7.33
C THR A 56 11.03 -9.83 -7.27
N VAL A 57 10.06 -9.04 -6.81
CA VAL A 57 8.65 -9.45 -6.69
C VAL A 57 8.05 -9.89 -8.04
N LEU A 58 8.39 -9.21 -9.14
CA LEU A 58 7.92 -9.59 -10.48
C LEU A 58 8.27 -11.04 -10.86
N ARG A 59 9.37 -11.61 -10.36
CA ARG A 59 9.76 -13.00 -10.62
C ARG A 59 8.94 -14.04 -9.86
N TYR A 60 8.21 -13.61 -8.83
CA TYR A 60 7.48 -14.49 -7.92
C TYR A 60 5.97 -14.35 -8.04
N TYR A 61 5.49 -13.13 -8.29
CA TYR A 61 4.09 -12.77 -8.19
C TYR A 61 3.18 -13.62 -9.07
N ASP A 62 3.46 -13.71 -10.36
CA ASP A 62 2.61 -14.45 -11.30
C ASP A 62 2.65 -15.96 -11.04
N ARG A 63 3.82 -16.51 -10.66
CA ARG A 63 3.94 -17.92 -10.26
C ARG A 63 3.12 -18.21 -9.01
N PHE A 64 3.17 -17.33 -8.01
CA PHE A 64 2.43 -17.50 -6.76
C PHE A 64 0.92 -17.47 -7.03
N LEU A 65 0.44 -16.49 -7.80
CA LEU A 65 -0.98 -16.39 -8.17
C LEU A 65 -1.44 -17.48 -9.13
N GLY A 66 -0.55 -18.05 -9.94
CA GLY A 66 -0.87 -19.22 -10.76
C GLY A 66 -1.16 -20.47 -9.94
N HIS A 67 -0.57 -20.60 -8.75
CA HIS A 67 -0.84 -21.70 -7.82
C HIS A 67 -1.99 -21.39 -6.85
N PHE A 68 -2.07 -20.14 -6.41
CA PHE A 68 -3.09 -19.66 -5.49
C PHE A 68 -3.83 -18.49 -6.16
N PRO A 69 -4.84 -18.77 -7.02
CA PRO A 69 -5.51 -17.73 -7.78
C PRO A 69 -6.41 -16.82 -6.94
N ASP A 70 -6.88 -17.31 -5.79
CA ASP A 70 -7.74 -16.57 -4.87
C ASP A 70 -7.41 -16.89 -3.39
N VAL A 71 -8.10 -16.21 -2.48
CA VAL A 71 -7.90 -16.37 -1.04
C VAL A 71 -8.28 -17.75 -0.52
N GLY A 72 -9.28 -18.41 -1.12
CA GLY A 72 -9.71 -19.74 -0.73
C GLY A 72 -8.66 -20.79 -1.12
N ALA A 73 -8.12 -20.69 -2.34
CA ALA A 73 -7.01 -21.53 -2.79
C ALA A 73 -5.79 -21.37 -1.86
N LEU A 74 -5.43 -20.13 -1.51
CA LEU A 74 -4.33 -19.89 -0.57
C LEU A 74 -4.63 -20.43 0.83
N ALA A 75 -5.85 -20.25 1.35
CA ALA A 75 -6.24 -20.71 2.67
C ALA A 75 -6.18 -22.25 2.78
N SER A 76 -6.70 -22.94 1.76
CA SER A 76 -6.74 -24.40 1.70
C SER A 76 -5.38 -25.08 1.46
N ALA A 77 -4.36 -24.32 1.06
CA ALA A 77 -3.05 -24.85 0.72
C ALA A 77 -2.29 -25.34 1.97
N ASP A 78 -1.46 -26.36 1.79
CA ASP A 78 -0.46 -26.73 2.78
C ASP A 78 0.57 -25.59 2.94
N ILE A 79 0.85 -25.21 4.18
CA ILE A 79 1.84 -24.18 4.49
C ILE A 79 3.22 -24.50 3.87
N ALA A 80 3.61 -25.78 3.77
CA ALA A 80 4.85 -26.20 3.14
C ALA A 80 4.90 -25.79 1.65
N GLN A 81 3.78 -25.91 0.93
CA GLN A 81 3.67 -25.48 -0.46
C GLN A 81 3.79 -23.95 -0.58
N VAL A 82 3.14 -23.21 0.32
CA VAL A 82 3.25 -21.74 0.37
C VAL A 82 4.69 -21.31 0.61
N LEU A 83 5.37 -21.92 1.59
CA LEU A 83 6.78 -21.62 1.90
C LEU A 83 7.71 -22.00 0.74
N LYS A 84 7.42 -23.08 0.02
CA LYS A 84 8.18 -23.47 -1.18
C LYS A 84 8.06 -22.45 -2.29
N LEU A 85 6.86 -21.94 -2.56
CA LEU A 85 6.65 -20.89 -3.57
C LEU A 85 7.25 -19.54 -3.16
N TRP A 86 7.40 -19.31 -1.85
CA TRP A 86 8.05 -18.14 -1.25
C TRP A 86 9.59 -18.23 -1.19
N GLU A 87 10.16 -19.39 -1.50
CA GLU A 87 11.59 -19.65 -1.35
C GLU A 87 12.45 -18.64 -2.14
N GLY A 88 13.36 -17.96 -1.45
CA GLY A 88 14.21 -16.91 -2.02
C GLY A 88 13.66 -15.47 -1.95
N LEU A 89 12.38 -15.25 -1.60
CA LEU A 89 11.86 -13.90 -1.31
C LEU A 89 12.33 -13.33 0.04
N GLY A 90 12.83 -14.18 0.94
CA GLY A 90 13.24 -13.80 2.29
C GLY A 90 12.07 -13.49 3.23
N TYR A 91 12.39 -13.33 4.53
CA TYR A 91 11.42 -13.05 5.60
C TYR A 91 10.19 -13.97 5.58
N TYR A 92 10.42 -15.28 5.76
CA TYR A 92 9.38 -16.33 5.70
C TYR A 92 8.20 -16.11 6.68
N GLN A 93 8.37 -15.29 7.72
CA GLN A 93 7.24 -14.91 8.58
C GLN A 93 6.13 -14.20 7.80
N ARG A 94 6.47 -13.45 6.74
CA ARG A 94 5.47 -12.83 5.85
C ARG A 94 4.58 -13.86 5.17
N ALA A 95 5.18 -14.95 4.66
CA ALA A 95 4.45 -16.04 4.03
C ALA A 95 3.52 -16.75 5.03
N ARG A 96 4.03 -17.01 6.25
CA ARG A 96 3.23 -17.62 7.33
C ARG A 96 2.06 -16.73 7.74
N ASN A 97 2.30 -15.43 7.92
CA ASN A 97 1.27 -14.47 8.26
C ASN A 97 0.24 -14.30 7.14
N LEU A 98 0.68 -14.28 5.87
CA LEU A 98 -0.19 -14.23 4.70
C LEU A 98 -1.10 -15.45 4.66
N HIS A 99 -0.56 -16.66 4.83
CA HIS A 99 -1.33 -17.90 4.87
C HIS A 99 -2.32 -17.95 6.05
N HIS A 100 -1.88 -17.58 7.26
CA HIS A 100 -2.75 -17.52 8.42
C HIS A 100 -3.89 -16.51 8.23
N SER A 101 -3.59 -15.34 7.69
CA SER A 101 -4.60 -14.33 7.36
C SER A 101 -5.55 -14.79 6.26
N ALA A 102 -5.07 -15.58 5.29
CA ALA A 102 -5.92 -16.12 4.23
C ALA A 102 -6.95 -17.08 4.79
N ASN A 103 -6.56 -17.90 5.76
CA ASN A 103 -7.49 -18.76 6.51
C ASN A 103 -8.57 -17.95 7.25
N LEU A 104 -8.18 -16.86 7.93
CA LEU A 104 -9.14 -15.99 8.62
C LEU A 104 -10.13 -15.33 7.66
N VAL A 105 -9.64 -14.80 6.53
CA VAL A 105 -10.48 -14.16 5.51
C VAL A 105 -11.38 -15.17 4.78
N SER A 106 -10.87 -16.36 4.50
CA SER A 106 -11.68 -17.43 3.89
C SER A 106 -12.78 -17.89 4.83
N ALA A 107 -12.50 -17.97 6.13
CA ALA A 107 -13.49 -18.34 7.14
C ALA A 107 -14.57 -17.27 7.35
N SER A 108 -14.23 -15.97 7.22
CA SER A 108 -15.22 -14.88 7.27
C SER A 108 -16.07 -14.76 6.01
N GLY A 109 -15.64 -15.36 4.89
CA GLY A 109 -16.33 -15.31 3.60
C GLY A 109 -16.21 -13.98 2.85
N ALA A 110 -15.51 -13.00 3.42
CA ALA A 110 -15.31 -11.69 2.81
C ALA A 110 -14.03 -11.01 3.31
N PHE A 111 -13.39 -10.23 2.43
CA PHE A 111 -12.30 -9.34 2.80
C PHE A 111 -12.78 -8.20 3.71
N PRO A 112 -11.94 -7.75 4.66
CA PRO A 112 -12.25 -6.57 5.45
C PRO A 112 -12.59 -5.35 4.60
N ASP A 113 -13.54 -4.55 5.09
CA ASP A 113 -14.02 -3.32 4.46
C ASP A 113 -13.60 -2.05 5.23
N THR A 114 -12.71 -2.19 6.21
CA THR A 114 -12.13 -1.09 7.00
C THR A 114 -10.62 -1.27 7.13
N VAL A 115 -9.90 -0.16 7.34
CA VAL A 115 -8.45 -0.19 7.59
C VAL A 115 -8.17 -0.99 8.86
N GLU A 116 -8.99 -0.80 9.89
CA GLU A 116 -8.91 -1.49 11.18
C GLU A 116 -9.09 -3.00 11.02
N GLY A 117 -10.04 -3.42 10.18
CA GLY A 117 -10.25 -4.83 9.87
C GLY A 117 -9.05 -5.45 9.14
N TRP A 118 -8.40 -4.72 8.22
CA TRP A 118 -7.15 -5.16 7.61
C TRP A 118 -6.01 -5.23 8.62
N MET A 119 -5.91 -4.26 9.53
CA MET A 119 -4.88 -4.23 10.59
C MET A 119 -5.02 -5.35 11.62
N ALA A 120 -6.22 -5.90 11.79
CA ALA A 120 -6.46 -7.05 12.67
C ALA A 120 -5.83 -8.35 12.11
N LEU A 121 -5.49 -8.39 10.81
CA LEU A 121 -4.86 -9.55 10.19
C LEU A 121 -3.35 -9.59 10.48
N PRO A 122 -2.79 -10.77 10.78
CA PRO A 122 -1.36 -10.97 11.02
C PRO A 122 -0.47 -10.40 9.90
N GLY A 123 0.56 -9.64 10.28
CA GLY A 123 1.54 -9.09 9.33
C GLY A 123 1.07 -7.87 8.54
N ILE A 124 -0.10 -7.31 8.85
CA ILE A 124 -0.63 -6.11 8.20
C ILE A 124 -0.55 -4.92 9.17
N GLY A 125 0.44 -4.05 8.94
CA GLY A 125 0.54 -2.78 9.65
C GLY A 125 -0.34 -1.69 9.04
N ARG A 126 -0.46 -0.55 9.74
CA ARG A 126 -1.30 0.60 9.32
C ARG A 126 -1.08 1.05 7.87
N SER A 127 0.18 1.17 7.43
CA SER A 127 0.49 1.60 6.06
C SER A 127 0.02 0.58 5.02
N THR A 128 0.26 -0.71 5.27
CA THR A 128 -0.15 -1.81 4.39
C THR A 128 -1.67 -1.90 4.32
N ALA A 129 -2.36 -1.82 5.47
CA ALA A 129 -3.82 -1.79 5.53
C ALA A 129 -4.39 -0.60 4.74
N GLY A 130 -3.80 0.58 4.90
CA GLY A 130 -4.18 1.77 4.14
C GLY A 130 -3.97 1.60 2.64
N ALA A 131 -2.86 0.98 2.21
CA ALA A 131 -2.59 0.70 0.81
C ALA A 131 -3.63 -0.27 0.21
N ILE A 132 -3.85 -1.41 0.87
CA ILE A 132 -4.83 -2.40 0.41
C ILE A 132 -6.22 -1.79 0.33
N PHE A 133 -6.67 -1.12 1.40
CA PHE A 133 -8.00 -0.55 1.48
C PHE A 133 -8.21 0.55 0.44
N SER A 134 -7.28 1.51 0.34
CA SER A 134 -7.43 2.64 -0.59
C SER A 134 -7.42 2.20 -2.05
N ILE A 135 -6.54 1.28 -2.43
CA ILE A 135 -6.41 0.82 -3.82
C ILE A 135 -7.58 -0.07 -4.21
N SER A 136 -7.94 -1.05 -3.37
CA SER A 136 -9.01 -2.01 -3.70
C SER A 136 -10.40 -1.39 -3.64
N ARG A 137 -10.64 -0.41 -2.75
CA ARG A 137 -11.96 0.19 -2.54
C ARG A 137 -12.12 1.59 -3.12
N ASP A 138 -11.05 2.19 -3.66
CA ASP A 138 -11.06 3.57 -4.14
C ASP A 138 -11.51 4.57 -3.06
N ARG A 139 -10.97 4.38 -1.87
CA ARG A 139 -11.29 5.14 -0.66
C ARG A 139 -10.05 5.79 -0.08
N TRP A 140 -10.27 6.79 0.76
CA TRP A 140 -9.20 7.46 1.47
C TRP A 140 -8.66 6.59 2.60
N ALA A 141 -7.35 6.36 2.59
CA ALA A 141 -6.62 5.90 3.75
C ALA A 141 -5.17 6.38 3.70
N PRO A 142 -4.55 6.68 4.85
CA PRO A 142 -3.16 7.09 4.91
C PRO A 142 -2.23 5.90 4.58
N ILE A 143 -1.23 6.16 3.75
CA ILE A 143 -0.11 5.26 3.45
C ILE A 143 1.16 6.01 3.85
N LEU A 144 1.99 5.41 4.69
CA LEU A 144 3.25 6.02 5.15
C LEU A 144 4.33 4.96 5.19
N ASP A 145 4.70 4.47 4.01
CA ASP A 145 5.87 3.61 3.84
C ASP A 145 7.16 4.45 3.85
N ALA A 146 8.30 3.78 3.75
CA ALA A 146 9.59 4.47 3.73
C ALA A 146 9.76 5.42 2.52
N ASN A 147 9.06 5.18 1.41
CA ASN A 147 9.14 6.03 0.22
C ASN A 147 8.33 7.31 0.41
N VAL A 148 7.07 7.19 0.85
CA VAL A 148 6.19 8.31 1.14
C VAL A 148 6.81 9.17 2.25
N ARG A 149 7.30 8.54 3.33
CA ARG A 149 8.02 9.24 4.41
C ARG A 149 9.15 10.10 3.85
N ARG A 150 10.06 9.52 3.06
CA ARG A 150 11.21 10.22 2.48
C ARG A 150 10.80 11.38 1.59
N VAL A 151 9.73 11.22 0.80
CA VAL A 151 9.19 12.30 -0.05
C VAL A 151 8.63 13.41 0.82
N VAL A 152 7.78 13.10 1.80
CA VAL A 152 7.16 14.08 2.70
C VAL A 152 8.22 14.84 3.51
N GLU A 153 9.19 14.14 4.09
CA GLU A 153 10.28 14.75 4.87
C GLU A 153 11.09 15.73 4.02
N ARG A 154 11.48 15.35 2.79
CA ARG A 154 12.21 16.23 1.87
C ARG A 154 11.36 17.39 1.37
N PHE A 155 10.08 17.13 1.09
CA PHE A 155 9.18 18.12 0.53
C PHE A 155 8.84 19.24 1.53
N PHE A 156 8.70 18.90 2.81
CA PHE A 156 8.44 19.87 3.88
C PHE A 156 9.71 20.31 4.62
N SER A 157 10.90 19.92 4.15
CA SER A 157 12.18 20.22 4.80
C SER A 157 12.20 19.83 6.29
N VAL A 158 11.62 18.68 6.63
CA VAL A 158 11.67 18.15 7.99
C VAL A 158 13.08 17.61 8.21
N GLU A 159 13.91 18.33 8.95
CA GLU A 159 15.22 17.84 9.38
C GLU A 159 15.05 16.71 10.41
N GLU A 160 15.82 15.62 10.26
CA GLU A 160 15.99 14.61 11.32
C GLU A 160 16.78 15.24 12.47
N GLY A 161 16.08 15.89 13.41
CA GLY A 161 16.69 16.45 14.61
C GLY A 161 17.13 15.37 15.59
N GLY A 162 18.45 15.23 15.75
CA GLY A 162 19.08 14.57 16.90
C GLY A 162 18.53 15.08 18.23
N SER A 163 18.44 14.17 19.21
CA SER A 163 18.22 14.42 20.65
C SER A 163 17.54 15.75 21.02
N GLY A 164 16.30 15.98 20.57
CA GLY A 164 15.65 17.26 20.83
C GLY A 164 14.28 17.37 20.20
N LYS A 165 13.29 16.71 20.81
CA LYS A 165 11.83 16.85 20.61
C LYS A 165 11.40 17.87 19.54
N ARG A 166 11.01 17.37 18.36
CA ARG A 166 9.90 17.87 17.51
C ARG A 166 9.58 16.86 16.41
N THR A 167 9.14 15.66 16.81
CA THR A 167 8.38 14.80 15.91
C THR A 167 6.95 15.35 15.87
N PRO A 168 6.44 15.88 14.75
CA PRO A 168 5.05 16.28 14.70
C PRO A 168 4.18 15.00 14.72
N PRO A 169 3.01 15.01 15.39
CA PRO A 169 2.07 13.93 15.25
C PRO A 169 1.58 13.92 13.79
N LEU A 170 1.93 12.86 13.05
CA LEU A 170 1.57 12.61 11.65
C LEU A 170 0.05 12.41 11.41
N GLY A 171 -0.80 12.90 12.31
CA GLY A 171 -2.27 12.77 12.26
C GLY A 171 -2.98 13.77 11.35
N ALA A 172 -2.27 14.69 10.68
CA ALA A 172 -2.87 15.81 9.95
C ALA A 172 -2.56 15.87 8.44
N LEU A 173 -2.14 14.77 7.82
CA LEU A 173 -2.18 14.68 6.35
C LEU A 173 -3.65 14.58 5.90
N ARG A 174 -4.31 15.74 5.76
CA ARG A 174 -5.58 15.84 5.05
C ARG A 174 -5.33 15.55 3.58
N LEU A 175 -5.81 14.40 3.14
CA LEU A 175 -5.76 13.96 1.76
C LEU A 175 -6.57 14.89 0.83
N VAL A 176 -5.93 15.42 -0.21
CA VAL A 176 -6.55 16.22 -1.28
C VAL A 176 -7.05 15.30 -2.38
N ARG A 177 -8.32 15.46 -2.80
CA ARG A 177 -9.00 14.74 -3.89
C ARG A 177 -8.13 14.54 -5.13
N PRO A 178 -7.95 13.31 -5.67
CA PRO A 178 -7.77 13.20 -7.10
C PRO A 178 -9.06 13.70 -7.74
N GLY A 179 -8.95 14.81 -8.48
CA GLY A 179 -10.01 15.22 -9.38
C GLY A 179 -10.35 14.05 -10.29
N LYS A 180 -11.65 13.81 -10.53
CA LYS A 180 -12.10 12.80 -11.49
C LYS A 180 -11.29 12.97 -12.78
N SER A 181 -10.54 11.94 -13.16
CA SER A 181 -9.90 11.87 -14.47
C SER A 181 -11.02 12.06 -15.52
N PRO A 182 -10.92 13.02 -16.45
CA PRO A 182 -11.97 13.22 -17.44
C PRO A 182 -12.10 11.93 -18.27
N ALA A 183 -13.32 11.40 -18.33
CA ALA A 183 -13.64 10.22 -19.13
C ALA A 183 -13.08 10.40 -20.55
N ARG A 184 -12.26 9.44 -21.00
CA ARG A 184 -11.75 9.38 -22.37
C ARG A 184 -12.94 9.44 -23.33
N ARG A 185 -13.10 10.55 -24.04
CA ARG A 185 -13.92 10.58 -25.25
C ARG A 185 -13.21 9.69 -26.27
N HIS A 186 -13.76 8.51 -26.52
CA HIS A 186 -13.50 7.81 -27.77
C HIS A 186 -14.08 8.71 -28.87
N LYS A 187 -13.22 9.20 -29.76
CA LYS A 187 -13.69 9.70 -31.06
C LYS A 187 -13.92 8.48 -31.97
N PRO A 188 -14.98 8.51 -32.80
CA PRO A 188 -15.25 7.46 -33.78
C PRO A 188 -14.14 7.39 -34.84
#